data_AF-A0A6I1NST7-F1
#
_entry.id   AF-A0A6I1NST7-F1
#
_cell.length_a   1.000
_cell.length_b   1.000
_cell.length_c   1.000
_cell.angle_alpha   90.00
_cell.angle_beta   90.00
_cell.angle_gamma   90.00
#
_symmetry.space_group_name_H-M   'P 1'
#
loop_
_entity.id
_entity.type
_entity.pdbx_description
1 polymer ?
#
loop_
_entity_poly.entity_id
_entity_poly.type
_entity_poly.pdbx_seq_one_letter_code
_entity_poly.pdbx_strand_id
1 'polypeptide(L)' 'MRVLLIKTSSLGDVIHALPALTDAARAIPGIKFDWVVEEGFAEIPTWHPAVGKVIPV' A
#
# COMPACT_ATOMS: atom_id res chain seq x y z
N MET A 1 5.16 6.71 -12.26
CA MET A 1 5.69 7.27 -10.98
C MET A 1 5.74 6.15 -9.94
N ARG A 2 6.73 6.12 -9.05
CA ARG A 2 6.84 5.11 -8.00
C ARG A 2 6.93 5.77 -6.62
N VAL A 3 6.16 5.27 -5.66
CA VAL A 3 6.01 5.83 -4.31
C VAL A 3 6.33 4.76 -3.28
N LEU A 4 7.09 5.13 -2.24
CA LEU A 4 7.25 4.29 -1.05
C LEU A 4 6.23 4.75 0.00
N LEU A 5 5.29 3.87 0.37
CA LEU A 5 4.32 4.12 1.43
C LEU A 5 4.85 3.55 2.74
N ILE A 6 4.98 4.40 3.75
CA ILE A 6 5.28 4.00 5.12
C ILE A 6 3.99 4.11 5.92
N LYS A 7 3.34 2.97 6.12
CA LYS A 7 2.15 2.86 6.98
C LYS A 7 2.14 1.47 7.59
N THR A 8 2.71 1.36 8.78
CA THR A 8 3.11 0.08 9.36
C THR A 8 2.01 -0.63 10.14
N SER A 9 1.24 0.13 10.92
CA SER A 9 0.20 -0.37 11.82
C SER A 9 -0.89 0.69 12.04
N SER A 10 -1.99 0.38 12.73
CA SER A 10 -2.52 -0.96 13.11
C SER A 10 -3.41 -1.54 12.00
N LEU A 11 -3.99 -2.74 12.17
CA LEU A 11 -4.84 -3.41 11.16
C LEU A 11 -5.81 -2.46 10.43
N GLY A 12 -6.60 -1.70 11.18
CA GLY A 12 -7.57 -0.75 10.61
C GLY A 12 -6.90 0.36 9.81
N ASP A 13 -5.76 0.87 10.25
CA ASP A 13 -5.02 1.90 9.55
C ASP A 13 -4.43 1.42 8.22
N VAL A 14 -3.99 0.16 8.14
CA VAL A 14 -3.49 -0.45 6.90
C VAL A 14 -4.63 -0.62 5.90
N ILE A 15 -5.79 -1.13 6.35
CA ILE A 15 -6.98 -1.30 5.51
C ILE A 15 -7.49 0.06 5.00
N HIS A 16 -7.56 1.07 5.87
CA HIS A 16 -8.05 2.41 5.51
C HIS A 16 -7.13 3.18 4.56
N ALA A 17 -5.89 2.71 4.33
CA ALA A 17 -5.00 3.30 3.34
C ALA A 17 -5.29 2.82 1.90
N LEU A 18 -5.93 1.66 1.70
CA LEU A 18 -6.19 1.09 0.37
C LEU A 18 -7.02 2.03 -0.54
N PRO A 19 -8.08 2.72 -0.07
CA PRO A 19 -8.81 3.68 -0.90
C PRO A 19 -7.94 4.82 -1.44
N ALA A 20 -6.96 5.29 -0.65
CA ALA A 20 -6.04 6.34 -1.11
C ALA A 20 -5.16 5.87 -2.29
N LEU A 21 -4.77 4.60 -2.32
CA LEU A 21 -4.07 4.02 -3.48
C LEU A 21 -4.99 3.91 -4.69
N THR A 22 -6.27 3.63 -4.50
CA THR A 22 -7.26 3.60 -5.59
C THR A 22 -7.42 4.98 -6.21
N ASP A 23 -7.56 6.01 -5.38
CA ASP A 23 -7.70 7.39 -5.84
C ASP A 23 -6.44 7.86 -6.58
N ALA A 24 -5.25 7.54 -6.04
CA ALA A 24 -4.00 7.83 -6.72
C ALA A 24 -3.87 7.10 -8.07
N ALA A 25 -4.29 5.84 -8.15
CA ALA A 25 -4.26 5.06 -9.40
C ALA A 25 -5.24 5.58 -10.46
N ARG A 26 -6.37 6.17 -10.05
CA ARG A 26 -7.32 6.85 -10.95
C ARG A 26 -6.76 8.16 -11.48
N ALA A 27 -6.15 8.97 -10.61
CA ALA A 27 -5.62 10.27 -10.98
C ALA A 27 -4.29 10.19 -11.77
N ILE A 28 -3.47 9.17 -11.50
CA ILE A 28 -2.12 9.03 -12.06
C ILE A 28 -1.98 7.64 -12.68
N PRO A 29 -2.31 7.48 -13.97
CA PRO A 29 -2.20 6.19 -14.67
C PRO A 29 -0.80 5.60 -14.54
N GLY A 30 -0.73 4.34 -14.08
CA GLY A 30 0.53 3.60 -13.94
C GLY A 30 1.36 3.93 -12.70
N ILE A 31 0.84 4.69 -11.73
CA ILE A 31 1.48 4.81 -10.41
C ILE A 31 1.62 3.43 -9.74
N LYS A 32 2.76 3.21 -9.07
CA LYS A 32 3.03 1.99 -8.31
C LYS A 32 3.52 2.32 -6.90
N PHE A 33 3.14 1.48 -5.95
CA PHE A 33 3.48 1.62 -4.54
C PHE A 33 4.34 0.44 -4.08
N ASP A 34 5.47 0.74 -3.45
CA ASP A 34 6.12 -0.20 -2.55
C ASP A 34 5.73 0.19 -1.12
N TRP A 35 5.51 -0.78 -0.23
CA TRP A 35 4.86 -0.52 1.06
C TRP A 35 5.63 -1.17 2.22
N VAL A 36 6.08 -0.34 3.17
CA VAL A 36 6.65 -0.77 4.46
C VAL A 36 5.54 -1.00 5.48
N VAL A 37 5.43 -2.24 5.97
CA VAL A 37 4.34 -2.67 6.86
C VAL A 37 4.83 -3.65 7.94
N GLU A 38 4.20 -3.69 9.12
CA GLU A 38 4.51 -4.71 10.13
C GLU A 38 4.29 -6.12 9.55
N GLU A 39 5.14 -7.08 9.92
CA GLU A 39 5.09 -8.47 9.41
C GLU A 39 3.69 -9.10 9.55
N GLY A 40 3.00 -8.88 10.67
CA GLY A 40 1.65 -9.41 10.92
C GLY A 40 0.55 -8.88 9.99
N PHE A 41 0.82 -7.81 9.23
CA PHE A 41 -0.12 -7.20 8.29
C PHE A 41 0.37 -7.24 6.83
N ALA A 42 1.48 -7.94 6.55
CA ALA A 42 2.13 -7.95 5.24
C ALA A 42 1.27 -8.44 4.07
N GLU A 43 0.23 -9.24 4.35
CA GLU A 43 -0.70 -9.72 3.32
C GLU A 43 -1.61 -8.61 2.79
N ILE A 44 -2.01 -7.65 3.63
CA ILE A 44 -3.06 -6.67 3.31
C ILE A 44 -2.69 -5.76 2.13
N PRO A 45 -1.47 -5.17 2.06
CA PRO A 45 -1.05 -4.40 0.89
C PRO A 45 -1.16 -5.17 -0.44
N THR A 46 -0.98 -6.49 -0.43
CA THR A 46 -1.01 -7.31 -1.65
C THR A 46 -2.39 -7.35 -2.31
N TRP A 47 -3.45 -7.01 -1.57
CA TRP A 47 -4.82 -6.99 -2.09
C TRP A 47 -5.07 -5.86 -3.09
N HIS A 48 -4.21 -4.83 -3.14
CA HIS A 48 -4.38 -3.70 -4.03
C HIS A 48 -3.46 -3.77 -5.27
N PRO A 49 -3.99 -3.70 -6.51
CA PRO A 49 -3.22 -3.94 -7.75
C PRO A 49 -2.14 -2.88 -8.07
N ALA A 50 -2.22 -1.72 -7.42
CA ALA A 50 -1.18 -0.69 -7.51
C ALA A 50 0.05 -0.99 -6.63
N VAL A 51 -0.04 -1.96 -5.71
CA VAL A 51 1.09 -2.36 -4.86
C VAL A 51 2.00 -3.32 -5.63
N GLY A 52 3.30 -3.06 -5.58
CA GLY A 52 4.35 -3.87 -6.20
C GLY A 52 5.10 -4.69 -5.18
N LYS A 53 5.97 -4.04 -4.38
CA LYS A 53 6.75 -4.71 -3.33
C LYS A 53 6.20 -4.41 -1.94
N VAL A 54 5.96 -5.46 -1.16
CA VAL A 54 5.74 -5.34 0.29
C VAL A 54 7.07 -5.53 1.01
N ILE A 55 7.33 -4.69 2.01
CA ILE A 55 8.57 -4.67 2.79
C ILE A 55 8.17 -4.84 4.27
N PRO A 56 8.13 -6.09 4.77
CA PRO A 56 7.89 -6.35 6.19
C PRO A 56 8.99 -5.72 7.06
N VAL A 57 8.60 -5.16 8.19
CA VAL A 57 9.48 -4.69 9.28
C VAL A 57 9.04 -5.26 10.61
#